data_AF-A0A167EFZ9-F1
#
_entry.id   AF-A0A167EFZ9-F1
#
_cell.length_a   1.000
_cell.length_b   1.000
_cell.length_c   1.000
_cell.angle_alpha   90.00
_cell.angle_beta   90.00
_cell.angle_gamma   90.00
#
_symmetry.space_group_name_H-M   'P 1'
#
loop_
_entity.id
_entity.type
_entity.pdbx_description
1 polymer ?
#
loop_
_entity_poly.entity_id
_entity_poly.type
_entity_poly.pdbx_seq_one_letter_code
_entity_poly.pdbx_strand_id
1 'polypeptide(L)'
;MARQSFIGFVTSQGKMNKTIKVRVRKVKFNRVIHKDIIEYKDFMVHDELNKCQEGDVVRIQYVRPLSAHKSFAVAEIMKYKGTEWMKYQAEAPQKVTEEELKKLEEYKLERQARIEAKGTSSIAENIRKVEKSFAGDKSLAESDKPLVQDLMKKYGISSWPPSHEIIKLDASKLKKELQELDIEISALSYSSYTKDFLASQPEEADKILQSLGHDTTTMNSSIKKNILMKHFAKSFNSIPVA
;
A
#
# COMPACT_ATOMS: atom_id res chain seq x y z
N MET A 1 -17.05 44.01 -24.62
CA MET A 1 -16.04 44.46 -23.63
C MET A 1 -15.60 43.29 -22.79
N ALA A 2 -14.31 43.18 -22.49
CA ALA A 2 -13.79 42.17 -21.57
C ALA A 2 -14.29 42.43 -20.14
N ARG A 3 -14.73 41.38 -19.44
CA ARG A 3 -15.13 41.46 -18.02
C ARG A 3 -13.90 41.35 -17.13
N GLN A 4 -13.85 42.15 -16.06
CA GLN A 4 -12.81 42.00 -15.04
C GLN A 4 -12.96 40.64 -14.35
N SER A 5 -11.90 39.84 -14.34
CA SER A 5 -11.90 38.50 -13.72
C SER A 5 -10.79 38.37 -12.69
N PHE A 6 -11.06 37.59 -11.64
CA PHE A 6 -10.09 37.24 -10.62
C PHE A 6 -10.09 35.73 -10.36
N ILE A 7 -8.96 35.21 -9.89
CA ILE A 7 -8.85 33.85 -9.39
C ILE A 7 -8.72 33.95 -7.88
N GLY A 8 -9.53 33.19 -7.15
CA GLY A 8 -9.53 33.16 -5.71
C GLY A 8 -9.96 31.79 -5.19
N PHE A 9 -9.97 31.65 -3.87
CA PHE A 9 -10.48 30.45 -3.22
C PHE A 9 -11.68 30.80 -2.35
N VAL A 10 -12.58 29.83 -2.19
CA VAL A 10 -13.79 29.99 -1.40
C VAL A 10 -13.45 29.87 0.08
N THR A 11 -13.67 30.93 0.85
CA THR A 11 -13.39 30.98 2.29
C THR A 11 -14.60 30.55 3.11
N SER A 12 -15.81 30.87 2.66
CA SER A 12 -17.03 30.45 3.35
C SER A 12 -18.17 30.20 2.39
N GLN A 13 -18.88 29.10 2.61
CA GLN A 13 -20.07 28.70 1.88
C GLN A 13 -21.18 28.29 2.87
N GLY A 14 -22.45 28.27 2.45
CA GLY A 14 -23.58 27.81 3.28
C GLY A 14 -24.09 28.83 4.31
N LYS A 15 -23.31 29.87 4.63
CA LYS A 15 -23.73 30.95 5.54
C LYS A 15 -24.76 31.92 4.92
N MET A 16 -24.75 32.05 3.59
CA MET A 16 -25.67 32.92 2.84
C MET A 16 -26.20 32.17 1.62
N ASN A 17 -27.47 32.41 1.25
CA ASN A 17 -28.06 31.75 0.09
C ASN A 17 -27.54 32.36 -1.22
N LYS A 18 -27.20 31.50 -2.19
CA LYS A 18 -26.71 31.86 -3.53
C LYS A 18 -25.52 32.82 -3.52
N THR A 19 -24.74 32.80 -2.44
CA THR A 19 -23.68 33.76 -2.19
C THR A 19 -22.54 33.08 -1.44
N ILE A 20 -21.33 33.19 -1.97
CA ILE A 20 -20.11 32.67 -1.37
C ILE A 20 -19.14 33.80 -1.08
N LYS A 21 -18.25 33.62 -0.09
CA LYS A 21 -17.15 34.56 0.16
C LYS A 21 -15.88 34.01 -0.49
N VAL A 22 -15.32 34.75 -1.43
CA VAL A 22 -14.10 34.35 -2.17
C VAL A 22 -12.96 35.28 -1.80
N ARG A 23 -11.84 34.71 -1.35
CA ARG A 23 -10.59 35.46 -1.12
C ARG A 23 -9.76 35.49 -2.39
N VAL A 24 -9.51 36.69 -2.88
CA VAL A 24 -8.65 36.94 -4.03
C VAL A 24 -7.29 37.43 -3.55
N ARG A 25 -6.24 36.87 -4.15
CA ARG A 25 -4.85 37.30 -3.96
C ARG A 25 -4.49 38.33 -5.02
N LYS A 26 -3.95 39.49 -4.61
CA LYS A 26 -3.40 40.51 -5.51
C LYS A 26 -1.96 40.82 -5.12
N VAL A 27 -1.07 40.92 -6.11
CA VAL A 27 0.29 41.39 -5.90
C VAL A 27 0.30 42.91 -6.09
N LYS A 28 0.91 43.63 -5.17
CA LYS A 28 1.08 45.08 -5.22
C LYS A 28 2.50 45.43 -4.81
N PHE A 29 3.15 46.26 -5.60
CA PHE A 29 4.48 46.77 -5.27
C PHE A 29 4.38 47.81 -4.15
N ASN A 30 5.03 47.54 -3.02
CA ASN A 30 5.17 48.53 -1.95
C ASN A 30 6.38 49.42 -2.26
N ARG A 31 6.13 50.72 -2.55
CA ARG A 31 7.16 51.70 -2.89
C ARG A 31 8.13 52.00 -1.75
N VAL A 32 7.71 51.91 -0.48
CA VAL A 32 8.56 52.22 0.68
C VAL A 32 9.58 51.11 0.92
N ILE A 33 9.14 49.86 0.78
CA ILE A 33 9.96 48.66 1.04
C ILE A 33 10.65 48.19 -0.25
N HIS A 34 10.26 48.72 -1.41
CA HIS A 34 10.70 48.28 -2.74
C HIS A 34 10.53 46.77 -2.96
N LYS A 35 9.42 46.20 -2.46
CA LYS A 35 9.11 44.78 -2.56
C LYS A 35 7.65 44.55 -2.96
N ASP A 36 7.42 43.53 -3.76
CA ASP A 36 6.08 43.03 -4.05
C ASP A 36 5.48 42.36 -2.81
N ILE A 37 4.37 42.92 -2.34
CA ILE A 37 3.58 42.40 -1.24
C ILE A 37 2.29 41.78 -1.77
N ILE A 38 1.82 40.77 -1.04
CA ILE A 38 0.57 40.08 -1.35
C ILE A 38 -0.53 40.71 -0.50
N GLU A 39 -1.49 41.35 -1.15
CA GLU A 39 -2.72 41.83 -0.53
C GLU A 39 -3.85 40.84 -0.80
N TYR A 40 -4.68 40.61 0.22
CA TYR A 40 -5.87 39.77 0.10
C TYR A 40 -7.12 40.64 0.17
N LYS A 41 -8.10 40.35 -0.68
CA LYS A 41 -9.42 40.98 -0.63
C LYS A 41 -10.50 39.92 -0.74
N ASP A 42 -11.45 39.98 0.17
CA ASP A 42 -12.60 39.09 0.20
C ASP A 42 -13.77 39.74 -0.57
N PHE A 43 -14.39 38.97 -1.47
CA PHE A 43 -15.54 39.39 -2.28
C PHE A 43 -16.75 38.53 -1.94
N MET A 44 -17.93 39.16 -1.91
CA MET A 44 -19.20 38.42 -1.97
C MET A 44 -19.51 38.11 -3.43
N VAL A 45 -19.58 36.82 -3.74
CA VAL A 45 -19.70 36.33 -5.12
C VAL A 45 -21.00 35.55 -5.24
N HIS A 46 -21.71 35.77 -6.33
CA HIS A 46 -22.93 35.04 -6.64
C HIS A 46 -22.61 33.65 -7.16
N ASP A 47 -23.24 32.64 -6.54
CA ASP A 47 -23.30 31.27 -7.01
C ASP A 47 -24.78 30.89 -7.10
N GLU A 48 -25.31 30.75 -8.32
CA GLU A 48 -26.74 30.48 -8.52
C GLU A 48 -27.17 29.09 -8.04
N LEU A 49 -26.28 28.11 -8.21
CA LEU A 49 -26.55 26.69 -7.98
C LEU A 49 -25.97 26.19 -6.65
N ASN A 50 -25.35 27.07 -5.85
CA ASN A 50 -24.67 26.74 -4.59
C ASN A 50 -23.70 25.54 -4.75
N LYS A 51 -23.03 25.44 -5.90
CA LYS A 51 -22.17 24.31 -6.25
C LYS A 51 -20.81 24.36 -5.58
N CYS A 52 -20.31 25.56 -5.30
CA CYS A 52 -18.98 25.71 -4.73
C CYS A 52 -18.99 25.24 -3.26
N GLN A 53 -17.87 24.74 -2.78
CA GLN A 53 -17.64 24.37 -1.39
C GLN A 53 -16.45 25.16 -0.82
N GLU A 54 -16.32 25.16 0.51
CA GLU A 54 -15.19 25.81 1.19
C GLU A 54 -13.86 25.15 0.77
N GLY A 55 -12.89 25.94 0.32
CA GLY A 55 -11.60 25.45 -0.17
C GLY A 55 -11.51 25.26 -1.70
N ASP A 56 -12.61 25.37 -2.44
CA ASP A 56 -12.57 25.34 -3.91
C ASP A 56 -11.83 26.56 -4.48
N VAL A 57 -11.14 26.37 -5.60
CA VAL A 57 -10.50 27.47 -6.36
C VAL A 57 -11.41 27.85 -7.50
N VAL A 58 -11.80 29.11 -7.55
CA VAL A 58 -12.81 29.63 -8.48
C VAL A 58 -12.29 30.83 -9.26
N ARG A 59 -12.69 30.91 -10.52
CA ARG A 59 -12.57 32.11 -11.35
C ARG A 59 -13.86 32.90 -11.23
N ILE A 60 -13.75 34.12 -10.75
CA ILE A 60 -14.88 35.04 -10.57
C ILE A 60 -14.82 36.14 -11.63
N GLN A 61 -15.98 36.57 -12.12
CA GLN A 61 -16.09 37.63 -13.13
C GLN A 61 -17.03 38.73 -12.64
N TYR A 62 -16.74 39.97 -13.05
CA TYR A 62 -17.60 41.11 -12.81
C TYR A 62 -18.93 40.96 -13.57
N VAL A 63 -20.03 41.27 -12.89
CA VAL A 63 -21.40 41.27 -13.41
C VAL A 63 -22.09 42.57 -12.94
N ARG A 64 -23.28 42.87 -13.47
CA ARG A 64 -24.12 43.93 -12.90
C ARG A 64 -24.24 43.75 -11.38
N PRO A 65 -24.30 44.83 -10.58
CA PRO A 65 -24.49 44.71 -9.14
C PRO A 65 -25.79 43.95 -8.86
N LEU A 66 -25.67 42.80 -8.21
CA LEU A 66 -26.80 41.95 -7.81
C LEU A 66 -27.30 42.30 -6.41
N SER A 67 -26.45 42.92 -5.60
CA SER A 67 -26.74 43.44 -4.25
C SER A 67 -25.70 44.51 -3.89
N ALA A 68 -25.86 45.17 -2.74
CA ALA A 68 -25.00 46.26 -2.27
C ALA A 68 -23.49 45.91 -2.30
N HIS A 69 -23.14 44.66 -1.97
CA HIS A 69 -21.74 44.20 -1.90
C HIS A 69 -21.42 43.05 -2.87
N LYS A 70 -22.37 42.68 -3.74
CA LYS A 70 -22.29 41.51 -4.63
C LYS A 70 -22.31 41.93 -6.10
N SER A 71 -21.12 42.15 -6.65
CA SER A 71 -20.89 42.57 -8.05
C SER A 71 -20.09 41.55 -8.86
N PHE A 72 -19.78 40.39 -8.27
CA PHE A 72 -19.06 39.30 -8.93
C PHE A 72 -19.92 38.03 -8.94
N ALA A 73 -19.76 37.23 -9.98
CA ALA A 73 -20.35 35.89 -10.08
C ALA A 73 -19.27 34.84 -10.37
N VAL A 74 -19.51 33.60 -9.95
CA VAL A 74 -18.64 32.48 -10.30
C VAL A 74 -18.74 32.24 -11.81
N ALA A 75 -17.61 32.29 -12.51
CA ALA A 75 -17.52 31.95 -13.92
C ALA A 75 -17.19 30.46 -14.12
N GLU A 76 -16.28 29.95 -13.31
CA GLU A 76 -15.74 28.60 -13.44
C GLU A 76 -15.11 28.15 -12.12
N ILE A 77 -15.25 26.86 -11.79
CA ILE A 77 -14.53 26.23 -10.69
C ILE A 77 -13.29 25.57 -11.28
N MET A 78 -12.10 26.06 -10.91
CA MET A 78 -10.82 25.57 -11.43
C MET A 78 -10.35 24.31 -10.71
N LYS A 79 -10.58 24.22 -9.38
CA LYS A 79 -10.19 23.06 -8.56
C LYS A 79 -11.24 22.78 -7.49
N TYR A 80 -11.64 21.52 -7.36
CA TYR A 80 -12.74 21.04 -6.51
C TYR A 80 -12.26 20.46 -5.16
N LYS A 81 -11.38 21.17 -4.45
CA LYS A 81 -10.80 20.65 -3.19
C LYS A 81 -11.81 20.52 -2.06
N GLY A 82 -12.72 21.48 -1.91
CA GLY A 82 -13.74 21.45 -0.86
C GLY A 82 -14.76 20.35 -1.11
N THR A 83 -15.10 20.13 -2.37
CA THR A 83 -16.01 19.06 -2.78
C THR A 83 -15.42 17.67 -2.48
N GLU A 84 -14.13 17.48 -2.71
CA GLU A 84 -13.42 16.24 -2.34
C GLU A 84 -13.48 15.98 -0.83
N TRP A 85 -13.28 17.00 0.00
CA TRP A 85 -13.37 16.88 1.46
C TRP A 85 -14.77 16.47 1.93
N MET A 86 -15.81 17.06 1.35
CA MET A 86 -17.21 16.69 1.65
C MET A 86 -17.50 15.22 1.33
N LYS A 87 -17.03 14.75 0.17
CA LYS A 87 -17.17 13.33 -0.23
C LYS A 87 -16.46 12.42 0.76
N TYR A 88 -15.22 12.75 1.12
CA TYR A 88 -14.44 11.98 2.08
C TYR A 88 -15.13 11.92 3.45
N GLN A 89 -15.65 13.05 3.94
CA GLN A 89 -16.34 13.13 5.22
C GLN A 89 -17.60 12.26 5.28
N ALA A 90 -18.30 12.07 4.15
CA ALA A 90 -19.46 11.18 4.06
C ALA A 90 -19.06 9.69 4.00
N GLU A 91 -18.02 9.36 3.21
CA GLU A 91 -17.61 7.97 2.98
C GLU A 91 -16.79 7.36 4.12
N ALA A 92 -15.92 8.14 4.76
CA ALA A 92 -15.02 7.65 5.80
C ALA A 92 -15.75 6.98 6.98
N PRO A 93 -16.79 7.58 7.61
CA PRO A 93 -17.47 6.93 8.73
C PRO A 93 -18.15 5.62 8.31
N GLN A 94 -18.70 5.56 7.10
CA GLN A 94 -19.33 4.34 6.58
C GLN A 94 -18.30 3.21 6.47
N LYS A 95 -17.14 3.49 5.85
CA LYS A 95 -16.05 2.50 5.72
C LYS A 95 -15.54 2.03 7.08
N VAL A 96 -15.36 2.94 8.04
CA VAL A 96 -14.94 2.59 9.40
C VAL A 96 -15.96 1.68 10.07
N THR A 97 -17.26 1.99 9.97
CA THR A 97 -18.30 1.13 10.56
C THR A 97 -18.34 -0.26 9.93
N GLU A 98 -18.15 -0.37 8.61
CA GLU A 98 -18.07 -1.67 7.92
C GLU A 98 -16.85 -2.49 8.37
N GLU A 99 -15.70 -1.85 8.53
CA GLU A 99 -14.49 -2.51 9.05
C GLU A 99 -14.64 -2.96 10.50
N GLU A 100 -15.25 -2.13 11.35
CA GLU A 100 -15.53 -2.46 12.76
C GLU A 100 -16.47 -3.67 12.87
N LEU A 101 -17.53 -3.71 12.04
CA LEU A 101 -18.45 -4.84 12.00
C LEU A 101 -17.74 -6.13 11.58
N LYS A 102 -16.90 -6.08 10.53
CA LYS A 102 -16.11 -7.24 10.08
C LYS A 102 -15.17 -7.75 11.18
N LYS A 103 -14.43 -6.86 11.84
CA LYS A 103 -13.55 -7.20 12.96
C LYS A 103 -14.34 -7.82 14.13
N LEU A 104 -15.54 -7.32 14.40
CA LEU A 104 -16.39 -7.85 15.45
C LEU A 104 -16.90 -9.25 15.11
N GLU A 105 -17.31 -9.50 13.86
CA GLU A 105 -17.72 -10.82 13.38
C GLU A 105 -16.58 -11.83 13.45
N GLU A 106 -15.39 -11.45 12.97
CA GLU A 106 -14.17 -12.25 13.07
C GLU A 106 -13.85 -12.58 14.53
N TYR A 107 -13.88 -11.57 15.42
CA TYR A 107 -13.67 -11.76 16.85
C TYR A 107 -14.68 -12.74 17.47
N LYS A 108 -15.97 -12.65 17.08
CA LYS A 108 -17.01 -13.57 17.57
C LYS A 108 -16.74 -15.00 17.12
N LEU A 109 -16.36 -15.20 15.85
CA LEU A 109 -16.03 -16.51 15.29
C LEU A 109 -14.80 -17.08 15.99
N GLU A 110 -13.71 -16.31 16.11
CA GLU A 110 -12.51 -16.74 16.83
C GLU A 110 -12.83 -17.09 18.28
N ARG A 111 -13.63 -16.27 18.96
CA ARG A 111 -14.02 -16.52 20.35
C ARG A 111 -14.80 -17.82 20.49
N GLN A 112 -15.73 -18.12 19.56
CA GLN A 112 -16.44 -19.40 19.52
C GLN A 112 -15.47 -20.56 19.32
N ALA A 113 -14.58 -20.48 18.33
CA ALA A 113 -13.56 -21.49 18.08
C ALA A 113 -12.64 -21.74 19.30
N ARG A 114 -12.26 -20.67 20.04
CA ARG A 114 -11.48 -20.80 21.29
C ARG A 114 -12.25 -21.51 22.39
N ILE A 115 -13.56 -21.27 22.50
CA ILE A 115 -14.42 -21.97 23.47
C ILE A 115 -14.54 -23.46 23.12
N GLU A 116 -14.78 -23.77 21.85
CA GLU A 116 -14.85 -25.15 21.34
C GLU A 116 -13.51 -25.90 21.51
N ALA A 117 -12.39 -25.24 21.23
CA ALA A 117 -11.06 -25.80 21.40
C ALA A 117 -10.74 -26.12 22.88
N LYS A 118 -11.18 -25.27 23.83
CA LYS A 118 -11.05 -25.56 25.28
C LYS A 118 -11.83 -26.80 25.72
N GLY A 119 -12.91 -27.14 25.02
CA GLY A 119 -13.68 -28.36 25.26
C GLY A 119 -13.06 -29.64 24.65
N THR A 120 -12.07 -29.49 23.76
CA THR A 120 -11.41 -30.60 23.06
C THR A 120 -10.12 -31.01 23.78
N SER A 121 -9.72 -32.30 23.69
CA SER A 121 -8.44 -32.77 24.22
C SER A 121 -7.24 -32.03 23.63
N SER A 122 -6.22 -31.79 24.46
CA SER A 122 -5.03 -31.05 24.04
C SER A 122 -4.31 -31.77 22.89
N ILE A 123 -3.74 -31.00 21.95
CA ILE A 123 -2.96 -31.55 20.82
C ILE A 123 -1.84 -32.47 21.33
N ALA A 124 -1.15 -32.09 22.42
CA ALA A 124 -0.09 -32.89 23.01
C ALA A 124 -0.61 -34.23 23.57
N GLU A 125 -1.81 -34.24 24.17
CA GLU A 125 -2.45 -35.47 24.65
C GLU A 125 -2.84 -36.37 23.50
N ASN A 126 -3.35 -35.80 22.41
CA ASN A 126 -3.68 -36.53 21.19
C ASN A 126 -2.43 -37.18 20.57
N ILE A 127 -1.31 -36.46 20.50
CA ILE A 127 -0.03 -37.01 20.00
C ILE A 127 0.50 -38.10 20.94
N ARG A 128 0.44 -37.91 22.27
CA ARG A 128 0.84 -38.93 23.25
C ARG A 128 0.02 -40.21 23.12
N LYS A 129 -1.29 -40.12 22.81
CA LYS A 129 -2.13 -41.30 22.56
C LYS A 129 -1.68 -42.05 21.31
N VAL A 130 -1.36 -41.34 20.23
CA VAL A 130 -0.81 -41.94 19.00
C VAL A 130 0.53 -42.61 19.30
N GLU A 131 1.45 -41.94 19.99
CA GLU A 131 2.75 -42.48 20.41
C GLU A 131 2.61 -43.79 21.21
N LYS A 132 1.75 -43.80 22.24
CA LYS A 132 1.48 -44.99 23.06
C LYS A 132 0.93 -46.15 22.24
N SER A 133 0.09 -45.86 21.23
CA SER A 133 -0.42 -46.88 20.31
C SER A 133 0.69 -47.52 19.46
N PHE A 134 1.69 -46.76 19.03
CA PHE A 134 2.84 -47.29 18.29
C PHE A 134 3.83 -48.03 19.19
N ALA A 135 3.97 -47.63 20.46
CA ALA A 135 4.82 -48.29 21.43
C ALA A 135 4.31 -49.67 21.88
N GLY A 136 3.05 -50.03 21.56
CA GLY A 136 2.46 -51.32 21.91
C GLY A 136 2.11 -51.46 23.38
N ASP A 137 1.84 -50.34 24.08
CA ASP A 137 1.50 -50.32 25.50
C ASP A 137 0.16 -51.02 25.77
N LYS A 138 0.14 -52.06 26.63
CA LYS A 138 -1.07 -52.84 26.97
C LYS A 138 -2.14 -52.05 27.75
N SER A 139 -1.85 -50.82 28.13
CA SER A 139 -2.73 -49.94 28.91
C SER A 139 -3.76 -49.18 28.07
N LEU A 140 -3.65 -49.24 26.74
CA LEU A 140 -4.60 -48.59 25.82
C LEU A 140 -5.83 -49.49 25.64
N ALA A 141 -7.02 -48.97 25.94
CA ALA A 141 -8.26 -49.72 25.80
C ALA A 141 -8.55 -50.03 24.31
N GLU A 142 -9.14 -51.19 24.02
CA GLU A 142 -9.54 -51.58 22.66
C GLU A 142 -10.48 -50.54 22.00
N SER A 143 -11.22 -49.77 22.82
CA SER A 143 -12.09 -48.67 22.41
C SER A 143 -11.35 -47.46 21.81
N ASP A 144 -10.07 -47.28 22.11
CA ASP A 144 -9.31 -46.08 21.71
C ASP A 144 -8.65 -46.22 20.34
N LYS A 145 -8.55 -47.45 19.82
CA LYS A 145 -8.00 -47.74 18.48
C LYS A 145 -8.66 -46.96 17.33
N PRO A 146 -10.00 -46.85 17.22
CA PRO A 146 -10.62 -46.03 16.17
C PRO A 146 -10.28 -44.55 16.31
N LEU A 147 -10.25 -44.01 17.53
CA LEU A 147 -9.88 -42.63 17.79
C LEU A 147 -8.43 -42.34 17.37
N VAL A 148 -7.51 -43.27 17.65
CA VAL A 148 -6.11 -43.16 17.20
C VAL A 148 -6.01 -43.19 15.68
N GLN A 149 -6.77 -44.04 14.99
CA GLN A 149 -6.79 -44.06 13.52
C GLN A 149 -7.29 -42.73 12.94
N ASP A 150 -8.31 -42.12 13.54
CA ASP A 150 -8.80 -40.80 13.13
C ASP A 150 -7.77 -39.70 13.39
N LEU A 151 -7.05 -39.76 14.52
CA LEU A 151 -5.93 -38.86 14.81
C LEU A 151 -4.77 -39.05 13.82
N MET A 152 -4.41 -40.29 13.47
CA MET A 152 -3.38 -40.60 12.48
C MET A 152 -3.75 -40.05 11.10
N LYS A 153 -5.01 -40.17 10.68
CA LYS A 153 -5.51 -39.56 9.44
C LYS A 153 -5.47 -38.02 9.52
N LYS A 154 -5.95 -37.45 10.62
CA LYS A 154 -5.99 -35.98 10.84
C LYS A 154 -4.61 -35.33 10.77
N TYR A 155 -3.60 -35.99 11.34
CA TYR A 155 -2.22 -35.49 11.36
C TYR A 155 -1.34 -36.09 10.25
N GLY A 156 -1.85 -36.99 9.40
CA GLY A 156 -1.10 -37.63 8.32
C GLY A 156 0.04 -38.55 8.78
N ILE A 157 -0.04 -39.15 9.97
CA ILE A 157 1.03 -39.95 10.56
C ILE A 157 0.93 -41.41 10.07
N SER A 158 1.93 -41.87 9.31
CA SER A 158 2.03 -43.27 8.86
C SER A 158 3.02 -44.12 9.67
N SER A 159 4.03 -43.49 10.27
CA SER A 159 5.09 -44.16 11.03
C SER A 159 5.50 -43.32 12.24
N TRP A 160 6.04 -43.98 13.27
CA TRP A 160 6.63 -43.31 14.42
C TRP A 160 8.15 -43.57 14.48
N PRO A 161 9.00 -42.54 14.62
CA PRO A 161 8.68 -41.11 14.69
C PRO A 161 8.17 -40.52 13.35
N PRO A 162 7.41 -39.40 13.39
CA PRO A 162 6.86 -38.76 12.20
C PRO A 162 7.96 -38.18 11.31
N SER A 163 7.85 -38.39 9.99
CA SER A 163 8.84 -37.92 9.00
C SER A 163 8.72 -36.44 8.65
N HIS A 164 7.59 -35.80 8.95
CA HIS A 164 7.29 -34.41 8.63
C HIS A 164 6.75 -33.67 9.86
N GLU A 165 6.74 -32.34 9.80
CA GLU A 165 6.21 -31.50 10.88
C GLU A 165 4.70 -31.74 11.06
N ILE A 166 4.31 -32.33 12.21
CA ILE A 166 2.90 -32.54 12.56
C ILE A 166 2.18 -31.20 12.77
N ILE A 167 2.87 -30.23 13.37
CA ILE A 167 2.35 -28.90 13.65
C ILE A 167 3.06 -27.93 12.71
N LYS A 168 2.30 -27.35 11.78
CA LYS A 168 2.77 -26.26 10.94
C LYS A 168 2.89 -25.01 11.81
N LEU A 169 4.10 -24.70 12.23
CA LEU A 169 4.42 -23.49 12.99
C LEU A 169 4.60 -22.32 12.03
N ASP A 170 4.06 -21.15 12.37
CA ASP A 170 4.28 -19.92 11.59
C ASP A 170 5.77 -19.57 11.52
N ALA A 171 6.55 -19.92 12.55
CA ALA A 171 8.01 -19.75 12.57
C ALA A 171 8.73 -20.60 11.50
N SER A 172 8.31 -21.85 11.27
CA SER A 172 8.88 -22.71 10.20
C SER A 172 8.54 -22.14 8.82
N LYS A 173 7.33 -21.59 8.64
CA LYS A 173 6.94 -20.90 7.40
C LYS A 173 7.78 -19.64 7.17
N LEU A 174 7.88 -18.77 8.17
CA LEU A 174 8.69 -17.56 8.12
C LEU A 174 10.17 -17.86 7.85
N LYS A 175 10.72 -18.96 8.39
CA LYS A 175 12.09 -19.38 8.11
C LYS A 175 12.29 -19.69 6.61
N LYS A 176 11.33 -20.36 5.98
CA LYS A 176 11.38 -20.64 4.53
C LYS A 176 11.28 -19.36 3.72
N GLU A 177 10.33 -18.48 4.07
CA GLU A 177 10.20 -17.15 3.42
C GLU A 177 11.49 -16.33 3.57
N LEU A 178 12.14 -16.36 4.73
CA LEU A 178 13.44 -15.72 4.96
C LEU A 178 14.56 -16.37 4.14
N GLN A 179 14.59 -17.70 4.02
CA GLN A 179 15.56 -18.39 3.18
C GLN A 179 15.39 -18.05 1.70
N GLU A 180 14.14 -17.96 1.23
CA GLU A 180 13.82 -17.52 -0.13
C GLU A 180 14.29 -16.09 -0.37
N LEU A 181 14.03 -15.19 0.58
CA LEU A 181 14.52 -13.80 0.51
C LEU A 181 16.04 -13.71 0.59
N ASP A 182 16.72 -14.52 1.40
CA ASP A 182 18.19 -14.57 1.46
C ASP A 182 18.78 -15.05 0.13
N ILE A 183 18.15 -16.05 -0.50
CA ILE A 183 18.52 -16.50 -1.84
C ILE A 183 18.32 -15.35 -2.83
N GLU A 184 17.19 -14.63 -2.78
CA GLU A 184 16.91 -13.49 -3.66
C GLU A 184 17.90 -12.33 -3.44
N ILE A 185 18.23 -11.99 -2.19
CA ILE A 185 19.21 -10.95 -1.86
C ILE A 185 20.61 -11.38 -2.31
N SER A 186 20.98 -12.63 -2.10
CA SER A 186 22.26 -13.18 -2.58
C SER A 186 22.36 -13.13 -4.09
N ALA A 187 21.26 -13.41 -4.80
CA ALA A 187 21.15 -13.22 -6.22
C ALA A 187 21.32 -11.74 -6.59
N LEU A 188 20.54 -10.83 -5.99
CA LEU A 188 20.58 -9.38 -6.22
C LEU A 188 21.93 -8.70 -5.89
N SER A 189 22.87 -9.39 -5.24
CA SER A 189 24.25 -8.94 -5.06
C SER A 189 25.05 -8.77 -6.37
N TYR A 190 24.41 -8.90 -7.54
CA TYR A 190 24.97 -8.57 -8.85
C TYR A 190 25.74 -7.24 -8.91
N SER A 191 25.40 -6.24 -8.10
CA SER A 191 26.11 -4.96 -8.08
C SER A 191 27.56 -5.07 -7.57
N SER A 192 27.84 -5.94 -6.59
CA SER A 192 29.22 -6.25 -6.16
C SER A 192 29.85 -7.23 -7.13
N TYR A 193 29.15 -8.32 -7.47
CA TYR A 193 29.65 -9.31 -8.43
C TYR A 193 30.07 -8.70 -9.78
N THR A 194 29.26 -7.79 -10.35
CA THR A 194 29.59 -7.11 -11.63
C THR A 194 30.77 -6.15 -11.50
N LYS A 195 30.93 -5.50 -10.35
CA LYS A 195 32.11 -4.65 -10.10
C LYS A 195 33.37 -5.52 -10.04
N ASP A 196 33.29 -6.63 -9.32
CA ASP A 196 34.41 -7.56 -9.16
C ASP A 196 34.74 -8.24 -10.50
N PHE A 197 33.72 -8.64 -11.27
CA PHE A 197 33.86 -9.23 -12.60
C PHE A 197 34.48 -8.27 -13.62
N LEU A 198 34.06 -7.00 -13.62
CA LEU A 198 34.70 -5.96 -14.45
C LEU A 198 36.16 -5.70 -14.05
N ALA A 199 36.50 -5.88 -12.76
CA ALA A 199 37.86 -5.71 -12.26
C ALA A 199 38.76 -6.93 -12.54
N SER A 200 38.21 -8.15 -12.48
CA SER A 200 38.96 -9.39 -12.66
C SER A 200 39.10 -9.81 -14.13
N GLN A 201 38.04 -9.66 -14.93
CA GLN A 201 37.96 -10.19 -16.30
C GLN A 201 37.32 -9.18 -17.28
N PRO A 202 38.05 -8.11 -17.66
CA PRO A 202 37.52 -7.08 -18.55
C PRO A 202 37.24 -7.59 -19.98
N GLU A 203 38.04 -8.53 -20.50
CA GLU A 203 37.87 -9.04 -21.86
C GLU A 203 36.61 -9.91 -22.02
N GLU A 204 36.29 -10.73 -21.02
CA GLU A 204 35.08 -11.55 -21.02
C GLU A 204 33.82 -10.70 -20.86
N ALA A 205 33.88 -9.66 -20.00
CA ALA A 205 32.83 -8.68 -19.87
C ALA A 205 32.51 -7.99 -21.21
N ASP A 206 33.54 -7.59 -21.96
CA ASP A 206 33.36 -6.98 -23.27
C ASP A 206 32.80 -7.98 -24.30
N LYS A 207 33.20 -9.27 -24.26
CA LYS A 207 32.58 -10.31 -25.10
C LYS A 207 31.09 -10.50 -24.80
N ILE A 208 30.70 -10.51 -23.53
CA ILE A 208 29.29 -10.61 -23.12
C ILE A 208 28.52 -9.39 -23.62
N LEU A 209 29.05 -8.18 -23.45
CA LEU A 209 28.41 -6.95 -23.94
C LEU A 209 28.26 -6.94 -25.46
N GLN A 210 29.27 -7.41 -26.20
CA GLN A 210 29.19 -7.57 -27.65
C GLN A 210 28.13 -8.61 -28.06
N SER A 211 28.03 -9.73 -27.33
CA SER A 211 26.98 -10.74 -27.57
C SER A 211 25.56 -10.20 -27.34
N LEU A 212 25.41 -9.19 -26.48
CA LEU A 212 24.16 -8.46 -26.25
C LEU A 212 23.91 -7.34 -27.28
N GLY A 213 24.86 -7.09 -28.20
CA GLY A 213 24.75 -6.08 -29.24
C GLY A 213 25.18 -4.67 -28.82
N HIS A 214 26.05 -4.53 -27.81
CA HIS A 214 26.57 -3.24 -27.36
C HIS A 214 28.03 -3.02 -27.77
N ASP A 215 28.34 -1.82 -28.29
CA ASP A 215 29.70 -1.42 -28.67
C ASP A 215 30.53 -1.02 -27.45
N THR A 216 31.50 -1.84 -27.06
CA THR A 216 32.23 -1.71 -25.79
C THR A 216 33.26 -0.58 -25.75
N THR A 217 33.67 -0.05 -26.90
CA THR A 217 34.75 0.94 -27.02
C THR A 217 34.33 2.35 -26.64
N THR A 218 33.04 2.67 -26.74
CA THR A 218 32.49 4.01 -26.49
C THR A 218 31.84 4.16 -25.11
N MET A 219 31.63 3.06 -24.40
CA MET A 219 30.78 3.03 -23.20
C MET A 219 31.55 3.35 -21.92
N ASN A 220 30.96 4.22 -21.09
CA ASN A 220 31.42 4.47 -19.72
C ASN A 220 31.31 3.18 -18.87
N SER A 221 32.31 2.95 -18.00
CA SER A 221 32.38 1.84 -17.04
C SER A 221 31.09 1.65 -16.22
N SER A 222 30.43 2.74 -15.81
CA SER A 222 29.15 2.64 -15.09
C SER A 222 28.01 2.08 -15.95
N ILE A 223 28.01 2.36 -17.25
CA ILE A 223 27.02 1.85 -18.20
C ILE A 223 27.27 0.37 -18.47
N LYS A 224 28.54 -0.02 -18.70
CA LYS A 224 28.96 -1.44 -18.81
C LYS A 224 28.49 -2.24 -17.60
N LYS A 225 28.74 -1.72 -16.40
CA LYS A 225 28.28 -2.31 -15.13
C LYS A 225 26.77 -2.50 -15.10
N ASN A 226 25.98 -1.47 -15.42
CA ASN A 226 24.52 -1.54 -15.33
C ASN A 226 23.91 -2.55 -16.32
N ILE A 227 24.49 -2.68 -17.51
CA ILE A 227 24.03 -3.64 -18.52
C ILE A 227 24.36 -5.08 -18.09
N LEU A 228 25.59 -5.32 -17.65
CA LEU A 228 26.01 -6.62 -17.12
C LEU A 228 25.19 -7.01 -15.88
N MET A 229 24.90 -6.06 -15.00
CA MET A 229 24.05 -6.26 -13.83
C MET A 229 22.64 -6.74 -14.23
N LYS A 230 22.02 -6.10 -15.24
CA LYS A 230 20.72 -6.54 -15.77
C LYS A 230 20.80 -7.91 -16.44
N HIS A 231 21.89 -8.19 -17.15
CA HIS A 231 22.11 -9.47 -17.80
C HIS A 231 22.23 -10.62 -16.78
N PHE A 232 23.09 -10.46 -15.78
CA PHE A 232 23.26 -11.47 -14.73
C PHE A 232 21.97 -11.63 -13.90
N ALA A 233 21.26 -10.55 -13.59
CA ALA A 233 19.96 -10.64 -12.93
C ALA A 233 18.96 -11.48 -13.73
N LYS A 234 18.95 -11.36 -15.06
CA LYS A 234 18.05 -12.13 -15.93
C LYS A 234 18.48 -13.60 -16.07
N SER A 235 19.78 -13.90 -16.14
CA SER A 235 20.28 -15.26 -16.32
C SER A 235 20.09 -16.12 -15.07
N PHE A 236 20.36 -15.58 -13.89
CA PHE A 236 20.22 -16.32 -12.63
C PHE A 236 18.75 -16.58 -12.27
N ASN A 237 17.85 -15.64 -12.54
CA ASN A 237 16.40 -15.85 -12.34
C ASN A 237 15.80 -16.93 -13.27
N SER A 238 16.54 -17.39 -14.29
CA SER A 238 16.10 -18.45 -15.21
C SER A 238 16.51 -19.86 -14.77
N ILE A 239 17.33 -19.98 -13.72
CA ILE A 239 17.74 -21.26 -13.15
C ILE A 239 16.66 -21.69 -12.15
N PRO A 240 15.95 -22.82 -12.37
CA PRO A 240 14.95 -23.28 -11.41
C PRO A 240 15.63 -23.62 -10.09
N VAL A 241 15.08 -23.07 -8.99
CA VAL A 241 15.50 -23.40 -7.63
C VAL A 241 15.12 -24.87 -7.38
N ALA A 242 16.12 -25.72 -7.13
CA ALA A 242 15.95 -27.13 -6.80
C ALA A 242 15.67 -27.32 -5.30
#